data_AF-A0A7Z9BN96-F1
#
_entry.id   AF-A0A7Z9BN96-F1
#
_cell.length_a   1.000
_cell.length_b   1.000
_cell.length_c   1.000
_cell.angle_alpha   90.00
_cell.angle_beta   90.00
_cell.angle_gamma   90.00
#
_symmetry.space_group_name_H-M   'P 1'
#
loop_
_entity.id
_entity.type
_entity.pdbx_description
1 polymer ?
#
loop_
_entity_poly.entity_id
_entity_poly.type
_entity_poly.pdbx_seq_one_letter_code
_entity_poly.pdbx_strand_id
1 'polypeptide(L)'
;MLTLSKFSAFSFLSGMVCLTYTPIANAIPHPVNTELTQVSRPAPSQLIDQYTDHFFYQVNPELQGRKLTSTDREYIREWENLRAVIAPMIRPTREVCHGAEQEPEDLWDFNFQGMPNSYSNPYDYLADIIFYNRYPQLIGKKLSPGTSEAKEWSIIRERLFVSTCGL
;
A
#
# COMPACT_ATOMS: atom_id res chain seq x y z
N MET A 1 -65.74 -0.42 21.80
CA MET A 1 -64.96 0.83 22.03
C MET A 1 -63.49 0.42 22.09
N LEU A 2 -62.71 0.73 21.04
CA LEU A 2 -61.76 1.88 20.97
C LEU A 2 -60.72 1.81 22.11
N THR A 3 -59.39 1.87 21.99
CA THR A 3 -58.39 1.99 20.91
C THR A 3 -57.02 2.15 21.60
N LEU A 4 -55.91 1.91 20.86
CA LEU A 4 -54.53 2.46 21.04
C LEU A 4 -53.72 2.01 22.27
N SER A 5 -52.37 1.99 22.31
CA SER A 5 -51.24 1.95 21.35
C SER A 5 -49.94 2.12 22.18
N LYS A 6 -48.81 1.63 21.65
CA LYS A 6 -47.38 1.92 22.02
C LYS A 6 -46.92 1.32 23.36
N PHE A 7 -45.75 0.67 23.47
CA PHE A 7 -44.42 1.23 23.23
C PHE A 7 -43.34 0.13 23.08
N SER A 8 -42.27 0.55 22.42
CA SER A 8 -41.04 -0.16 22.08
C SER A 8 -40.18 -0.47 23.31
N ALA A 9 -39.49 -1.62 23.31
CA ALA A 9 -38.28 -1.83 24.10
C ALA A 9 -37.25 -2.55 23.23
N PHE A 10 -36.35 -1.73 22.69
CA PHE A 10 -35.09 -2.11 22.07
C PHE A 10 -34.31 -3.07 22.95
N SER A 11 -34.02 -4.28 22.45
CA SER A 11 -32.88 -5.05 22.93
C SER A 11 -31.79 -4.93 21.87
N PHE A 12 -30.78 -4.13 22.21
CA PHE A 12 -29.53 -4.01 21.47
C PHE A 12 -28.87 -5.40 21.41
N LEU A 13 -29.02 -6.10 20.29
CA LEU A 13 -28.07 -7.13 19.89
C LEU A 13 -26.79 -6.38 19.50
N SER A 14 -25.89 -6.23 20.47
CA SER A 14 -24.50 -5.87 20.27
C SER A 14 -23.82 -6.98 19.47
N GLY A 15 -24.04 -6.97 18.15
CA GLY A 15 -23.24 -7.72 17.20
C GLY A 15 -21.84 -7.13 17.23
N MET A 16 -20.94 -7.76 17.99
CA MET A 16 -19.50 -7.63 17.73
C MET A 16 -19.27 -8.10 16.30
N VAL A 17 -19.18 -7.14 15.38
CA VAL A 17 -18.58 -7.37 14.07
C VAL A 17 -17.09 -7.57 14.34
N CYS A 18 -16.69 -8.82 14.55
CA CYS A 18 -15.30 -9.21 14.38
C CYS A 18 -14.97 -8.99 12.90
N LEU A 19 -14.43 -7.81 12.58
CA LEU A 19 -13.74 -7.57 11.33
C LEU A 19 -12.50 -8.47 11.32
N THR A 20 -12.66 -9.72 10.87
CA THR A 20 -11.54 -10.57 10.49
C THR A 20 -11.00 -10.03 9.16
N TYR A 21 -10.25 -8.93 9.24
CA TYR A 21 -9.44 -8.47 8.12
C TYR A 21 -8.21 -9.38 8.08
N THR A 22 -8.31 -10.53 7.41
CA THR A 22 -7.15 -11.34 7.04
C THR A 22 -6.80 -11.06 5.59
N PRO A 23 -6.01 -10.01 5.27
CA PRO A 23 -5.22 -10.03 4.07
C PRO A 23 -4.06 -10.99 4.35
N ILE A 24 -4.15 -12.18 3.78
CA ILE A 24 -3.03 -13.12 3.74
C ILE A 24 -2.20 -12.68 2.54
N ALA A 25 -0.95 -12.26 2.78
CA ALA A 25 0.06 -11.99 1.76
C ALA A 25 -0.13 -12.88 0.54
N ASN A 26 -0.31 -12.25 -0.64
CA ASN A 26 -0.44 -13.00 -1.87
C ASN A 26 0.97 -13.46 -2.27
N ALA A 27 1.08 -14.68 -2.79
CA ALA A 27 2.35 -15.11 -3.37
C ALA A 27 2.67 -14.15 -4.53
N ILE A 28 3.73 -13.31 -4.40
CA ILE A 28 4.14 -12.42 -5.49
C ILE A 28 4.42 -13.31 -6.71
N PRO A 29 3.78 -13.09 -7.86
CA PRO A 29 4.26 -13.62 -9.12
C PRO A 29 5.66 -13.05 -9.38
N HIS A 30 6.57 -13.88 -9.92
CA HIS A 30 7.84 -13.39 -10.46
C HIS A 30 7.64 -12.13 -11.31
N PRO A 31 8.64 -11.22 -11.37
CA PRO A 31 8.54 -10.00 -12.17
C PRO A 31 8.12 -10.36 -13.58
N VAL A 32 6.85 -10.09 -13.89
CA VAL A 32 6.31 -10.26 -15.23
C VAL A 32 6.90 -9.11 -16.04
N ASN A 33 7.65 -9.45 -17.08
CA ASN A 33 7.95 -8.52 -18.15
C ASN A 33 6.61 -8.13 -18.78
N THR A 34 6.00 -7.05 -18.28
CA THR A 34 4.75 -6.53 -18.83
C THR A 34 5.08 -5.78 -20.11
N GLU A 35 4.66 -6.34 -21.25
CA GLU A 35 4.43 -5.57 -22.48
C GLU A 35 3.56 -4.36 -22.14
N LEU A 36 4.18 -3.18 -22.08
CA LEU A 36 3.50 -1.90 -21.90
C LEU A 36 2.86 -1.47 -23.22
N THR A 37 1.58 -1.78 -23.40
CA THR A 37 0.77 -1.11 -24.42
C THR A 37 0.12 0.15 -23.82
N GLN A 38 0.31 1.25 -24.56
CA GLN A 38 -0.30 2.60 -24.45
C GLN A 38 0.44 3.62 -23.59
N VAL A 39 0.91 4.65 -24.30
CA VAL A 39 1.74 5.79 -23.90
C VAL A 39 1.02 6.63 -22.84
N SER A 40 1.22 6.29 -21.57
CA SER A 40 0.99 7.22 -20.47
C SER A 40 2.28 8.02 -20.26
N ARG A 41 2.18 9.34 -20.10
CA ARG A 41 3.32 10.18 -19.70
C ARG A 41 3.97 9.52 -18.46
N PRO A 42 5.29 9.34 -18.38
CA PRO A 42 5.92 8.82 -17.18
C PRO A 42 5.85 9.85 -16.06
N ALA A 43 5.63 9.40 -14.82
CA ALA A 43 5.64 10.27 -13.65
C ALA A 43 7.00 10.97 -13.49
N PRO A 44 7.04 12.22 -12.99
CA PRO A 44 8.29 12.91 -12.69
C PRO A 44 9.14 12.06 -11.73
N SER A 45 10.44 11.93 -12.00
CA SER A 45 11.34 11.12 -11.16
C SER A 45 11.37 11.59 -9.71
N GLN A 46 11.30 12.92 -9.50
CA GLN A 46 11.23 13.49 -8.15
C GLN A 46 9.99 13.03 -7.39
N LEU A 47 8.85 12.92 -8.06
CA LEU A 47 7.61 12.45 -7.44
C LEU A 47 7.69 10.95 -7.11
N ILE A 48 8.27 10.16 -8.01
CA ILE A 48 8.55 8.74 -7.74
C ILE A 48 9.44 8.61 -6.49
N ASP A 49 10.50 9.41 -6.41
CA ASP A 49 11.43 9.38 -5.28
C ASP A 49 10.75 9.85 -3.98
N GLN A 50 9.86 10.86 -4.03
CA GLN A 50 9.07 11.33 -2.87
C GLN A 50 8.15 10.24 -2.31
N TYR A 51 7.38 9.57 -3.16
CA TYR A 51 6.54 8.44 -2.72
C TYR A 51 7.40 7.27 -2.22
N THR A 52 8.52 6.99 -2.87
CA THR A 52 9.44 5.93 -2.45
C THR A 52 9.99 6.21 -1.06
N ASP A 53 10.50 7.42 -0.83
CA ASP A 53 11.00 7.87 0.47
C ASP A 53 9.90 7.81 1.53
N HIS A 54 8.69 8.29 1.20
CA HIS A 54 7.55 8.26 2.11
C HIS A 54 7.31 6.84 2.63
N PHE A 55 7.08 5.86 1.74
CA PHE A 55 6.80 4.48 2.16
C PHE A 55 8.01 3.83 2.82
N PHE A 56 9.22 4.07 2.31
CA PHE A 56 10.46 3.52 2.86
C PHE A 56 10.70 3.96 4.31
N TYR A 57 10.53 5.25 4.63
CA TYR A 57 10.74 5.73 6.00
C TYR A 57 9.60 5.37 6.96
N GLN A 58 8.37 5.14 6.47
CA GLN A 58 7.30 4.59 7.32
C GLN A 58 7.67 3.23 7.89
N VAL A 59 8.32 2.38 7.09
CA VAL A 59 8.71 1.03 7.52
C VAL A 59 10.09 0.94 8.18
N ASN A 60 10.95 1.95 7.96
CA ASN A 60 12.28 2.09 8.53
C ASN A 60 12.45 3.44 9.28
N PRO A 61 11.68 3.69 10.34
CA PRO A 61 11.65 4.98 11.03
C PRO A 61 13.02 5.37 11.64
N GLU A 62 13.85 4.39 11.97
CA GLU A 62 15.20 4.59 12.49
C GLU A 62 16.15 5.22 11.46
N LEU A 63 15.77 5.23 10.18
CA LEU A 63 16.54 5.85 9.10
C LEU A 63 15.97 7.22 8.68
N GLN A 64 14.91 7.70 9.32
CA GLN A 64 14.23 8.92 8.91
C GLN A 64 15.18 10.13 8.88
N GLY A 65 15.20 10.84 7.75
CA GLY A 65 16.01 12.04 7.57
C GLY A 65 17.51 11.79 7.37
N ARG A 66 17.95 10.53 7.33
CA ARG A 66 19.36 10.18 7.03
C ARG A 66 19.49 9.76 5.57
N LYS A 67 20.60 10.12 4.95
CA LYS A 67 20.96 9.59 3.63
C LYS A 67 21.50 8.17 3.76
N LEU A 68 21.03 7.25 2.92
CA LEU A 68 21.62 5.91 2.82
C LEU A 68 23.06 6.00 2.30
N THR A 69 23.92 5.15 2.86
CA THR A 69 25.34 5.06 2.52
C THR A 69 25.65 3.69 1.90
N SER A 70 26.83 3.52 1.32
CA SER A 70 27.22 2.25 0.67
C SER A 70 27.21 1.01 1.57
N THR A 71 27.18 1.19 2.89
CA THR A 71 27.05 0.09 3.87
C THR A 71 25.60 -0.35 4.07
N ASP A 72 24.63 0.48 3.71
CA ASP A 72 23.19 0.24 3.85
C ASP A 72 22.62 -0.60 2.70
N ARG A 73 23.33 -1.64 2.27
CA ARG A 73 23.05 -2.37 1.02
C ARG A 73 21.64 -2.96 0.96
N GLU A 74 21.18 -3.52 2.07
CA GLU A 74 19.85 -4.14 2.16
C GLU A 74 18.73 -3.09 2.04
N TYR A 75 18.93 -1.93 2.67
CA TYR A 75 18.02 -0.80 2.59
C TYR A 75 18.03 -0.11 1.23
N ILE A 76 19.18 0.00 0.57
CA ILE A 76 19.27 0.49 -0.81
C ILE A 76 18.47 -0.42 -1.73
N ARG A 77 18.64 -1.74 -1.61
CA ARG A 77 17.87 -2.71 -2.40
C ARG A 77 16.37 -2.62 -2.12
N GLU A 78 15.97 -2.46 -0.86
CA GLU A 78 14.57 -2.26 -0.49
C GLU A 78 13.98 -1.01 -1.16
N TRP A 79 14.71 0.11 -1.08
CA TRP A 79 14.32 1.37 -1.70
C TRP A 79 14.21 1.27 -3.22
N GLU A 80 15.18 0.63 -3.89
CA GLU A 80 15.15 0.42 -5.34
C GLU A 80 13.99 -0.47 -5.78
N ASN A 81 13.69 -1.53 -5.03
CA ASN A 81 12.55 -2.40 -5.31
C ASN A 81 11.21 -1.65 -5.14
N LEU A 82 11.09 -0.83 -4.08
CA LEU A 82 9.92 0.03 -3.87
C LEU A 82 9.77 1.02 -5.01
N ARG A 83 10.86 1.71 -5.40
CA ARG A 83 10.85 2.67 -6.50
C ARG A 83 10.36 2.06 -7.80
N ALA A 84 10.82 0.86 -8.12
CA ALA A 84 10.44 0.16 -9.34
C ALA A 84 8.95 -0.16 -9.41
N VAL A 85 8.32 -0.51 -8.27
CA VAL A 85 6.88 -0.80 -8.23
C VAL A 85 6.01 0.44 -8.06
N ILE A 86 6.53 1.49 -7.41
CA ILE A 86 5.83 2.78 -7.22
C ILE A 86 5.72 3.54 -8.54
N ALA A 87 6.77 3.52 -9.38
CA ALA A 87 6.79 4.24 -10.64
C ALA A 87 5.53 4.01 -11.53
N PRO A 88 5.06 2.77 -11.79
CA PRO A 88 3.84 2.54 -12.57
C PRO A 88 2.53 2.81 -11.80
N MET A 89 2.58 2.95 -10.47
CA MET A 89 1.43 3.28 -9.61
C MET A 89 1.15 4.79 -9.54
N ILE A 90 2.11 5.64 -9.93
CA ILE A 90 1.88 7.09 -10.02
C ILE A 90 1.37 7.42 -11.41
N ARG A 91 0.16 7.97 -11.51
CA ARG A 91 -0.49 8.29 -12.79
C ARG A 91 -1.12 9.67 -12.78
N PRO A 92 -1.33 10.28 -13.96
CA PRO A 92 -2.09 11.51 -14.05
C PRO A 92 -3.50 11.28 -13.52
N THR A 93 -3.98 12.18 -12.65
CA THR A 93 -5.34 12.12 -12.11
C THR A 93 -6.05 13.44 -12.33
N ARG A 94 -7.39 13.39 -12.40
CA ARG A 94 -8.26 14.57 -12.36
C ARG A 94 -8.94 14.75 -11.01
N GLU A 95 -8.86 13.75 -10.15
CA GLU A 95 -9.43 13.74 -8.81
C GLU A 95 -8.31 13.99 -7.81
N VAL A 96 -8.37 15.12 -7.11
CA VAL A 96 -7.37 15.54 -6.12
C VAL A 96 -7.80 15.06 -4.75
N CYS A 97 -6.84 14.67 -3.93
CA CYS A 97 -6.92 14.90 -2.50
C CYS A 97 -7.07 16.41 -2.22
N HIS A 98 -8.28 16.85 -1.91
CA HIS A 98 -8.64 18.25 -1.61
C HIS A 98 -8.42 19.25 -2.76
N GLY A 99 -9.40 19.37 -3.65
CA GLY A 99 -9.92 20.64 -4.18
C GLY A 99 -8.93 21.71 -4.69
N ALA A 100 -7.71 21.35 -5.07
CA ALA A 100 -6.72 22.32 -5.52
C ALA A 100 -7.09 22.82 -6.93
N GLU A 101 -7.09 24.15 -7.09
CA GLU A 101 -7.22 24.88 -8.35
C GLU A 101 -5.95 24.71 -9.22
N GLN A 102 -5.51 23.47 -9.43
CA GLN A 102 -4.41 23.16 -10.33
C GLN A 102 -4.99 22.60 -11.63
N GLU A 103 -4.47 23.09 -12.75
CA GLU A 103 -4.87 22.63 -14.08
C GLU A 103 -4.75 21.09 -14.15
N PRO A 104 -5.76 20.38 -14.69
CA PRO A 104 -5.84 18.91 -14.65
C PRO A 104 -4.65 18.15 -15.25
N GLU A 105 -3.77 18.85 -15.98
CA GLU A 105 -2.68 18.28 -16.76
C GLU A 105 -1.39 18.06 -15.96
N ASP A 106 -1.26 18.65 -14.76
CA ASP A 106 -0.05 18.52 -13.92
C ASP A 106 -0.27 17.70 -12.65
N LEU A 107 -1.47 17.17 -12.46
CA LEU A 107 -1.84 16.40 -11.28
C LEU A 107 -1.46 14.93 -11.44
N TRP A 108 -0.70 14.42 -10.47
CA TRP A 108 -0.30 13.03 -10.36
C TRP A 108 -0.71 12.49 -9.00
N ASP A 109 -1.17 11.25 -8.96
CA ASP A 109 -1.51 10.60 -7.70
C ASP A 109 -1.10 9.13 -7.70
N PHE A 110 -0.89 8.61 -6.51
CA PHE A 110 -0.61 7.22 -6.24
C PHE A 110 -1.92 6.42 -6.32
N ASN A 111 -2.06 5.61 -7.37
CA ASN A 111 -3.31 4.94 -7.68
C ASN A 111 -3.20 3.41 -7.73
N PHE A 112 -4.36 2.77 -7.63
CA PHE A 112 -4.52 1.30 -7.61
C PHE A 112 -4.27 0.62 -8.96
N GLN A 113 -4.08 1.37 -10.05
CA GLN A 113 -4.05 0.80 -11.42
C GLN A 113 -2.66 0.32 -11.86
N GLY A 114 -1.60 0.65 -11.12
CA GLY A 114 -0.23 0.22 -11.43
C GLY A 114 0.19 -1.12 -10.84
N MET A 115 -0.63 -1.73 -9.98
CA MET A 115 -0.30 -3.00 -9.31
C MET A 115 -0.74 -4.22 -10.13
N PRO A 116 -0.15 -5.41 -9.90
CA PRO A 116 -0.61 -6.64 -10.52
C PRO A 116 -2.07 -6.96 -10.15
N ASN A 117 -2.83 -7.53 -11.09
CA ASN A 117 -4.24 -7.92 -10.90
C ASN A 117 -4.48 -8.93 -9.75
N SER A 118 -3.42 -9.57 -9.26
CA SER A 118 -3.47 -10.44 -8.07
C SER A 118 -3.66 -9.67 -6.76
N TYR A 119 -3.53 -8.34 -6.78
CA TYR A 119 -3.71 -7.48 -5.63
C TYR A 119 -4.99 -6.66 -5.76
N SER A 120 -5.70 -6.51 -4.65
CA SER A 120 -6.85 -5.61 -4.52
C SER A 120 -6.50 -4.33 -3.73
N ASN A 121 -5.30 -4.29 -3.13
CA ASN A 121 -4.83 -3.19 -2.31
C ASN A 121 -3.32 -2.96 -2.56
N PRO A 122 -2.88 -1.74 -2.91
CA PRO A 122 -1.48 -1.43 -3.19
C PRO A 122 -0.62 -1.55 -1.94
N TYR A 123 -1.18 -1.34 -0.74
CA TYR A 123 -0.42 -1.51 0.50
C TYR A 123 -0.10 -2.98 0.78
N ASP A 124 -0.95 -3.92 0.35
CA ASP A 124 -0.64 -5.36 0.44
C ASP A 124 0.51 -5.69 -0.53
N TYR A 125 0.50 -5.10 -1.73
CA TYR A 125 1.55 -5.26 -2.72
C TYR A 125 2.89 -4.66 -2.23
N LEU A 126 2.89 -3.44 -1.73
CA LEU A 126 4.06 -2.79 -1.16
C LEU A 126 4.60 -3.55 0.07
N ALA A 127 3.70 -4.06 0.93
CA ALA A 127 4.09 -4.88 2.06
C ALA A 127 4.79 -6.17 1.62
N ASP A 128 4.29 -6.84 0.59
CA ASP A 128 4.95 -8.01 0.00
C ASP A 128 6.34 -7.67 -0.54
N ILE A 129 6.49 -6.57 -1.27
CA ILE A 129 7.80 -6.14 -1.82
C ILE A 129 8.83 -5.95 -0.70
N ILE A 130 8.45 -5.30 0.39
CA ILE A 130 9.33 -5.07 1.55
C ILE A 130 9.60 -6.39 2.28
N PHE A 131 8.55 -7.13 2.61
CA PHE A 131 8.66 -8.36 3.40
C PHE A 131 9.55 -9.38 2.68
N TYR A 132 9.31 -9.65 1.40
CA TYR A 132 10.10 -10.65 0.66
C TYR A 132 11.49 -10.14 0.27
N ASN A 133 11.75 -8.83 0.26
CA ASN A 133 13.12 -8.30 0.20
C ASN A 133 13.92 -8.69 1.46
N ARG A 134 13.30 -8.62 2.64
CA ARG A 134 13.91 -8.99 3.93
C ARG A 134 13.99 -10.50 4.14
N TYR A 135 13.02 -11.25 3.59
CA TYR A 135 12.90 -12.70 3.73
C TYR A 135 12.85 -13.42 2.38
N PRO A 136 13.94 -13.37 1.57
CA PRO A 136 13.95 -13.95 0.23
C PRO A 136 13.66 -15.46 0.20
N GLN A 137 13.99 -16.19 1.28
CA GLN A 137 13.69 -17.62 1.44
C GLN A 137 12.19 -17.95 1.55
N LEU A 138 11.35 -16.93 1.73
CA LEU A 138 9.90 -17.07 1.83
C LEU A 138 9.17 -16.71 0.53
N ILE A 139 9.86 -16.22 -0.51
CA ILE A 139 9.26 -15.88 -1.80
C ILE A 139 8.39 -17.03 -2.32
N GLY A 140 7.17 -16.70 -2.74
CA GLY A 140 6.20 -17.66 -3.28
C GLY A 140 5.48 -18.51 -2.22
N LYS A 141 5.84 -18.39 -0.93
CA LYS A 141 5.17 -19.11 0.16
C LYS A 141 4.07 -18.24 0.76
N LYS A 142 2.88 -18.84 0.87
CA LYS A 142 1.78 -18.26 1.63
C LYS A 142 2.11 -18.29 3.12
N LEU A 143 1.98 -17.14 3.78
CA LEU A 143 2.22 -17.03 5.23
C LEU A 143 1.07 -17.70 5.99
N SER A 144 1.41 -18.53 6.98
CA SER A 144 0.42 -19.15 7.85
C SER A 144 -0.05 -18.15 8.92
N PRO A 145 -1.36 -17.99 9.14
CA PRO A 145 -1.88 -17.13 10.21
C PRO A 145 -1.29 -17.51 11.58
N GLY A 146 -0.98 -16.49 12.39
CA GLY A 146 -0.44 -16.69 13.75
C GLY A 146 1.08 -16.94 13.83
N THR A 147 1.78 -16.99 12.69
CA THR A 147 3.25 -17.09 12.65
C THR A 147 3.92 -15.73 12.89
N SER A 148 5.20 -15.75 13.30
CA SER A 148 6.04 -14.55 13.41
C SER A 148 6.11 -13.77 12.10
N GLU A 149 6.24 -14.49 10.99
CA GLU A 149 6.32 -13.98 9.64
C GLU A 149 5.04 -13.26 9.23
N ALA A 150 3.87 -13.87 9.49
CA ALA A 150 2.59 -13.22 9.25
C ALA A 150 2.40 -11.97 10.11
N LYS A 151 2.88 -11.99 11.36
CA LYS A 151 2.83 -10.83 12.27
C LYS A 151 3.71 -9.69 11.77
N GLU A 152 4.93 -10.01 11.32
CA GLU A 152 5.85 -9.01 10.79
C GLU A 152 5.34 -8.38 9.49
N TRP A 153 4.85 -9.20 8.57
CA TRP A 153 4.20 -8.70 7.36
C TRP A 153 3.04 -7.75 7.70
N SER A 154 2.23 -8.10 8.70
CA SER A 154 1.11 -7.26 9.15
C SER A 154 1.59 -5.91 9.71
N ILE A 155 2.70 -5.90 10.46
CA ILE A 155 3.30 -4.66 11.00
C ILE A 155 3.79 -3.76 9.86
N ILE A 156 4.46 -4.34 8.84
CA ILE A 156 4.90 -3.61 7.65
C ILE A 156 3.68 -2.98 6.96
N ARG A 157 2.65 -3.79 6.69
CA ARG A 157 1.41 -3.35 6.05
C ARG A 157 0.72 -2.22 6.82
N GLU A 158 0.64 -2.34 8.15
CA GLU A 158 0.00 -1.34 9.00
C GLU A 158 0.71 0.02 8.91
N ARG A 159 2.05 0.03 8.89
CA ARG A 159 2.85 1.26 8.74
C ARG A 159 2.65 1.92 7.38
N LEU A 160 2.37 1.14 6.34
CA LEU A 160 2.11 1.64 4.99
C LEU A 160 0.70 2.21 4.82
N PHE A 161 -0.24 1.88 5.71
CA PHE A 161 -1.63 2.34 5.61
C PHE A 161 -1.77 3.80 6.08
N VAL A 162 -1.20 4.69 5.29
CA VAL A 162 -1.18 6.14 5.52
C VAL A 162 -1.73 6.86 4.29
N SER A 163 -2.32 8.04 4.51
CA SER A 163 -2.81 8.84 3.41
C SER A 163 -1.63 9.33 2.56
N THR A 164 -1.68 9.04 1.27
CA THR A 164 -0.73 9.52 0.24
C THR A 164 -1.07 10.89 -0.31
N CYS A 165 -2.15 11.50 0.20
CA CYS A 165 -2.64 12.79 -0.22
C CYS A 165 -1.71 13.94 0.16
N GLY A 166 -1.28 14.74 -0.83
CA GLY A 166 -0.53 15.98 -0.61
C GLY A 166 0.96 15.79 -0.31
N LEU A 167 1.54 14.67 -0.73
CA LEU A 167 2.99 14.44 -0.75
C LEU A 167 3.69 15.18 -1.88
#